data_AF-A0A060BLU0-F1
#
_entry.id   AF-A0A060BLU0-F1
#
_cell.length_a   1.000
_cell.length_b   1.000
_cell.length_c   1.000
_cell.angle_alpha   90.00
_cell.angle_beta   90.00
_cell.angle_gamma   90.00
#
_symmetry.space_group_name_H-M   'P 1'
#
loop_
_entity.id
_entity.type
_entity.pdbx_description
1 polymer ?
#
loop_
_entity_poly.entity_id
_entity_poly.type
_entity_poly.pdbx_seq_one_letter_code
_entity_poly.pdbx_strand_id
1 'polypeptide(L)'
;MYEVTAEGAWCWFADPRALHYENTTGTINKTYIGYIDIHGNIKAMQYDFIAERQEEVLVRSYFQPDDHNNPTFLVLPDERIMIFYSRHTDEACFYYRISRLPGDITTLGEEKTIETAYNTTYPSP
;
A
#
# COMPACT_ATOMS: atom_id res chain seq x y z
N MET A 1 20.94 -9.29 4.18
CA MET A 1 20.30 -8.26 5.01
C MET A 1 18.91 -8.08 4.45
N TYR A 2 17.86 -8.36 5.22
CA TYR A 2 16.46 -8.23 4.78
C TYR A 2 15.93 -6.89 5.27
N GLU A 3 16.38 -5.81 4.64
CA GLU A 3 15.92 -4.46 4.94
C GLU A 3 14.63 -4.17 4.18
N VAL A 4 13.60 -3.66 4.87
CA VAL A 4 12.34 -3.23 4.24
C VAL A 4 12.53 -1.87 3.56
N THR A 5 13.15 -0.93 4.26
CA THR A 5 13.46 0.42 3.77
C THR A 5 14.40 1.14 4.75
N ALA A 6 15.23 2.04 4.25
CA ALA A 6 16.14 2.87 5.05
C ALA A 6 15.45 4.09 5.69
N GLU A 7 14.33 4.56 5.12
CA GLU A 7 13.74 5.87 5.43
C GLU A 7 12.22 5.83 5.66
N GLY A 8 11.65 4.64 5.91
CA GLY A 8 10.23 4.47 6.14
C GLY A 8 9.75 4.90 7.53
N ALA A 9 8.55 5.48 7.59
CA ALA A 9 7.85 5.81 8.82
C ALA A 9 6.49 5.10 8.91
N TRP A 10 6.09 4.73 10.13
CA TRP A 10 4.81 4.07 10.45
C TRP A 10 4.13 4.75 11.64
N CYS A 11 2.79 4.79 11.62
CA CYS A 11 1.98 5.19 12.76
C CYS A 11 1.42 3.95 13.48
N TRP A 12 1.41 3.96 14.82
CA TRP A 12 1.18 2.76 15.65
C TRP A 12 -0.27 2.26 15.74
N PHE A 13 -1.26 3.07 15.34
CA PHE A 13 -2.69 2.70 15.42
C PHE A 13 -3.38 2.58 14.06
N ALA A 14 -2.60 2.64 12.99
CA ALA A 14 -3.14 2.59 11.66
C ALA A 14 -2.99 1.15 11.13
N ASP A 15 -4.09 0.41 10.96
CA ASP A 15 -4.09 -0.99 10.50
C ASP A 15 -4.85 -1.18 9.18
N PRO A 16 -4.46 -2.13 8.30
CA PRO A 16 -3.21 -2.92 8.29
C PRO A 16 -2.10 -2.25 7.46
N ARG A 17 -0.85 -2.25 7.96
CA ARG A 17 0.36 -1.77 7.22
C ARG A 17 1.16 -2.86 6.53
N ALA A 18 0.85 -4.10 6.86
CA ALA A 18 1.34 -5.26 6.15
C ALA A 18 0.19 -6.25 5.92
N LEU A 19 0.27 -6.96 4.82
CA LEU A 19 -0.71 -7.98 4.43
C LEU A 19 0.06 -9.16 3.86
N HIS A 20 -0.19 -10.36 4.38
CA HIS A 20 0.24 -11.59 3.74
C HIS A 20 -0.93 -12.22 3.00
N TYR A 21 -0.69 -12.65 1.77
CA TYR A 21 -1.67 -13.39 0.98
C TYR A 21 -1.01 -14.60 0.32
N GLU A 22 -1.58 -15.76 0.59
CA GLU A 22 -1.26 -17.01 -0.08
C GLU A 22 -2.55 -17.59 -0.67
N ASN A 23 -2.54 -17.89 -1.96
CA ASN A 23 -3.70 -18.47 -2.60
C ASN A 23 -3.66 -20.00 -2.61
N THR A 24 -4.83 -20.62 -2.72
CA THR A 24 -4.96 -22.09 -2.63
C THR A 24 -4.29 -22.84 -3.78
N THR A 25 -4.05 -22.18 -4.92
CA THR A 25 -3.36 -22.76 -6.07
C THR A 25 -1.83 -22.71 -5.92
N GLY A 26 -1.31 -22.00 -4.93
CA GLY A 26 0.12 -21.83 -4.70
C GLY A 26 0.82 -20.96 -5.75
N THR A 27 0.08 -20.18 -6.54
CA THR A 27 0.65 -19.26 -7.53
C THR A 27 0.98 -17.89 -6.94
N ILE A 28 0.43 -17.57 -5.78
CA ILE A 28 0.71 -16.36 -5.02
C ILE A 28 1.03 -16.78 -3.59
N ASN A 29 2.22 -16.41 -3.10
CA ASN A 29 2.60 -16.42 -1.70
C ASN A 29 3.46 -15.17 -1.49
N LYS A 30 2.82 -14.09 -1.01
CA LYS A 30 3.42 -12.76 -0.98
C LYS A 30 3.07 -12.00 0.28
N THR A 31 4.03 -11.21 0.78
CA THR A 31 3.80 -10.20 1.81
C THR A 31 3.98 -8.81 1.21
N TYR A 32 3.04 -7.92 1.50
CA TYR A 32 3.08 -6.51 1.13
C TYR A 32 3.28 -5.67 2.39
N ILE A 33 4.17 -4.67 2.35
CA ILE A 33 4.42 -3.75 3.46
C ILE A 33 4.38 -2.32 2.92
N GLY A 34 3.52 -1.50 3.50
CA GLY A 34 3.32 -0.10 3.13
C GLY A 34 4.02 0.84 4.08
N TYR A 35 4.60 1.92 3.56
CA TYR A 35 5.23 2.96 4.38
C TYR A 35 5.28 4.30 3.64
N ILE A 36 5.62 5.37 4.36
CA ILE A 36 5.92 6.69 3.80
C ILE A 36 7.38 7.01 4.06
N ASP A 37 8.06 7.58 3.07
CA ASP A 37 9.44 8.03 3.26
C ASP A 37 9.53 9.47 3.79
N ILE A 38 10.74 9.89 4.17
CA ILE A 38 11.02 11.24 4.68
C ILE A 38 10.69 12.37 3.68
N HIS A 39 10.47 12.05 2.41
CA HIS A 39 10.09 13.00 1.36
C HIS A 39 8.57 13.06 1.15
N GLY A 40 7.79 12.28 1.90
CA GLY A 40 6.34 12.19 1.76
C GLY A 40 5.89 11.34 0.58
N ASN A 41 6.75 10.44 0.07
CA ASN A 41 6.33 9.46 -0.92
C ASN A 41 5.66 8.28 -0.24
N ILE A 42 4.47 7.93 -0.72
CA ILE A 42 3.83 6.67 -0.35
C ILE A 42 4.48 5.56 -1.17
N LYS A 43 5.04 4.58 -0.46
CA LYS A 43 5.72 3.44 -1.02
C LYS A 43 5.14 2.13 -0.47
N ALA A 44 5.37 1.07 -1.22
CA ALA A 44 5.09 -0.28 -0.76
C ALA A 44 6.20 -1.23 -1.22
N MET A 45 6.46 -2.25 -0.43
CA MET A 45 7.35 -3.36 -0.77
C MET A 45 6.51 -4.64 -0.91
N GLN A 46 6.83 -5.47 -1.89
CA GLN A 46 6.37 -6.86 -1.96
C GLN A 46 7.55 -7.80 -1.79
N TYR A 47 7.36 -8.83 -0.98
CA TYR A 47 8.24 -10.00 -0.92
C TYR A 47 7.50 -11.21 -1.48
N ASP A 48 8.07 -11.83 -2.50
CA ASP A 48 7.59 -13.04 -3.14
C ASP A 48 8.31 -14.25 -2.55
N PHE A 49 7.58 -15.11 -1.84
CA PHE A 49 8.13 -16.31 -1.20
C PHE A 49 8.33 -17.47 -2.19
N ILE A 50 7.73 -17.42 -3.38
CA ILE A 50 7.93 -18.42 -4.44
C ILE A 50 9.19 -18.08 -5.22
N ALA A 51 9.34 -16.81 -5.61
CA ALA A 51 10.48 -16.32 -6.38
C ALA A 51 11.66 -15.87 -5.50
N GLU A 52 11.49 -15.83 -4.18
CA GLU A 52 12.45 -15.33 -3.19
C GLU A 52 12.96 -13.91 -3.51
N ARG A 53 12.07 -13.04 -3.97
CA ARG A 53 12.41 -11.70 -4.47
C ARG A 53 11.67 -10.58 -3.74
N GLN A 54 12.41 -9.51 -3.44
CA GLN A 54 11.88 -8.27 -2.90
C GLN A 54 11.82 -7.19 -3.99
N GLU A 55 10.70 -6.47 -4.06
CA GLU A 55 10.53 -5.31 -4.95
C GLU A 55 9.83 -4.16 -4.21
N GLU A 56 10.33 -2.94 -4.41
CA GLU A 56 9.72 -1.71 -3.92
C GLU A 56 9.02 -0.97 -5.05
N VAL A 57 7.88 -0.35 -4.74
CA VAL A 57 7.07 0.42 -5.68
C VAL A 57 6.72 1.78 -5.09
N LEU A 58 6.84 2.80 -5.93
CA LEU A 58 6.31 4.13 -5.65
C LEU A 58 4.80 4.12 -5.93
N VAL A 59 3.99 4.28 -4.89
CA VAL A 59 2.53 4.35 -5.01
C VAL A 59 2.09 5.77 -5.35
N ARG A 60 2.67 6.77 -4.66
CA ARG A 60 2.43 8.19 -4.94
C ARG A 60 3.61 9.05 -4.50
N SER A 61 4.04 9.96 -5.37
CA SER A 61 5.13 10.91 -5.09
C SER A 61 4.64 12.16 -4.37
N TYR A 62 5.47 12.73 -3.49
CA TYR A 62 5.30 14.09 -2.94
C TYR A 62 3.90 14.34 -2.37
N PHE A 63 3.41 13.40 -1.57
CA PHE A 63 2.06 13.48 -1.03
C PHE A 63 2.04 14.42 0.18
N GLN A 64 2.66 14.02 1.29
CA GLN A 64 2.90 14.86 2.47
C GLN A 64 3.82 14.06 3.42
N PRO A 65 4.94 14.61 3.93
CA PRO A 65 5.86 13.91 4.83
C PRO A 65 5.25 13.76 6.24
N ASP A 66 4.29 12.86 6.35
CA ASP A 66 3.46 12.63 7.53
C ASP A 66 3.13 11.13 7.66
N ASP A 67 3.47 10.53 8.80
CA ASP A 67 3.31 9.10 9.09
C ASP A 67 1.84 8.65 9.17
N HIS A 68 0.89 9.57 9.14
CA HIS A 68 -0.54 9.28 9.11
C HIS A 68 -1.01 8.84 7.71
N ASN A 69 -0.21 9.12 6.68
CA ASN A 69 -0.56 8.89 5.27
C ASN A 69 -0.18 7.50 4.75
N ASN A 70 0.25 6.62 5.65
CA ASN A 70 0.71 5.29 5.31
C ASN A 70 -0.38 4.44 4.62
N PRO A 71 -0.03 3.66 3.58
CA PRO A 71 -1.02 2.95 2.81
C PRO A 71 -1.48 1.66 3.50
N THR A 72 -2.68 1.20 3.13
CA THR A 72 -3.27 -0.08 3.54
C THR A 72 -3.60 -0.94 2.34
N PHE A 73 -3.74 -2.25 2.56
CA PHE A 73 -3.92 -3.23 1.50
C PHE A 73 -5.23 -4.01 1.64
N LEU A 74 -5.82 -4.38 0.51
CA LEU A 74 -6.94 -5.31 0.41
C LEU A 74 -6.70 -6.27 -0.77
N VAL A 75 -6.87 -7.57 -0.54
CA VAL A 75 -6.94 -8.55 -1.63
C VAL A 75 -8.34 -8.56 -2.20
N LEU A 76 -8.48 -8.33 -3.50
CA LEU A 76 -9.76 -8.39 -4.19
C LEU A 76 -10.15 -9.85 -4.51
N PRO A 77 -11.42 -10.14 -4.82
CA PRO A 77 -11.86 -11.50 -5.18
C PRO A 77 -11.15 -12.09 -6.42
N ASP A 78 -10.59 -11.25 -7.29
CA ASP A 78 -9.77 -11.66 -8.43
C ASP A 78 -8.26 -11.62 -8.13
N GLU A 79 -7.91 -11.65 -6.84
CA GLU A 79 -6.56 -11.73 -6.28
C GLU A 79 -5.66 -10.52 -6.58
N ARG A 80 -6.20 -9.48 -7.21
CA ARG A 80 -5.49 -8.21 -7.37
C ARG A 80 -5.38 -7.51 -6.03
N ILE A 81 -4.33 -6.73 -5.86
CA ILE A 81 -4.05 -5.99 -4.64
C ILE A 81 -4.51 -4.57 -4.83
N MET A 82 -5.42 -4.13 -3.96
CA MET A 82 -5.84 -2.74 -3.85
C MET A 82 -5.04 -2.07 -2.73
N ILE A 83 -4.45 -0.91 -3.02
CA ILE A 83 -3.71 -0.09 -2.07
C ILE A 83 -4.51 1.19 -1.85
N PHE A 84 -4.88 1.48 -0.60
CA PHE A 84 -5.55 2.72 -0.20
C PHE A 84 -4.60 3.65 0.54
N TYR A 85 -4.83 4.96 0.42
CA TYR A 85 -4.11 5.99 1.17
C TYR A 85 -4.94 7.29 1.23
N SER A 86 -4.64 8.14 2.20
CA SER A 86 -5.23 9.48 2.32
C SER A 86 -4.20 10.43 2.90
N ARG A 87 -4.45 11.73 2.72
CA ARG A 87 -3.73 12.75 3.48
C ARG A 87 -4.23 12.80 4.92
N HIS A 88 -3.60 13.62 5.75
CA HIS A 88 -3.93 13.79 7.16
C HIS A 88 -4.91 14.97 7.36
N THR A 89 -6.21 14.68 7.21
CA THR A 89 -7.33 15.58 7.58
C THR A 89 -7.40 16.87 6.75
N ASP A 90 -6.75 16.95 5.59
CA ASP A 90 -6.79 18.14 4.72
C ASP A 90 -7.59 17.93 3.41
N GLU A 91 -8.01 16.71 3.10
CA GLU A 91 -8.84 16.38 1.93
C GLU A 91 -10.00 15.43 2.28
N ALA A 92 -11.15 15.63 1.65
CA ALA A 92 -12.37 14.84 1.83
C ALA A 92 -12.43 13.62 0.91
N CYS A 93 -11.34 12.86 0.82
CA CYS A 93 -11.31 11.66 -0.01
C CYS A 93 -10.24 10.64 0.39
N PHE A 94 -10.50 9.39 0.03
CA PHE A 94 -9.50 8.34 -0.04
C PHE A 94 -9.03 8.17 -1.48
N TYR A 95 -7.75 7.90 -1.63
CA TYR A 95 -7.16 7.47 -2.89
C TYR A 95 -6.93 5.98 -2.87
N TYR A 96 -6.99 5.36 -4.05
CA TYR A 96 -6.59 3.98 -4.20
C TYR A 96 -6.02 3.69 -5.58
N ARG A 97 -5.20 2.63 -5.64
CA ARG A 97 -4.72 2.01 -6.87
C ARG A 97 -4.94 0.51 -6.78
N ILE A 98 -5.12 -0.15 -7.92
CA ILE A 98 -5.26 -1.61 -8.01
C ILE A 98 -4.13 -2.13 -8.89
N SER A 99 -3.48 -3.23 -8.50
CA SER A 99 -2.57 -3.94 -9.39
C SER A 99 -3.27 -4.33 -10.70
N ARG A 100 -2.53 -4.37 -11.82
CA ARG A 100 -3.09 -4.90 -13.07
C ARG A 100 -3.09 -6.43 -13.08
N LEU A 101 -2.09 -7.04 -12.45
CA LEU A 101 -1.96 -8.49 -12.31
C LEU A 101 -2.31 -8.95 -10.88
N PRO A 102 -2.91 -10.14 -10.73
CA PRO A 102 -3.08 -10.81 -9.43
C PRO A 102 -1.80 -10.80 -8.60
N GLY A 103 -1.89 -10.36 -7.34
CA GLY A 103 -0.79 -10.39 -6.39
C GLY A 103 0.44 -9.53 -6.70
N ASP A 104 0.47 -8.71 -7.75
CA ASP A 104 1.69 -8.00 -8.17
C ASP A 104 1.55 -6.48 -8.13
N ILE A 105 2.01 -5.88 -7.03
CA ILE A 105 1.96 -4.42 -6.83
C ILE A 105 2.99 -3.66 -7.68
N THR A 106 3.87 -4.33 -8.43
CA THR A 106 4.71 -3.63 -9.43
C THR A 106 3.91 -3.17 -10.65
N THR A 107 2.69 -3.67 -10.78
CA THR A 107 1.84 -3.42 -11.95
C THR A 107 0.73 -2.40 -11.70
N LEU A 108 0.84 -1.54 -10.68
CA LEU A 108 -0.23 -0.61 -10.27
C LEU A 108 -0.85 0.17 -11.43
N GLY A 109 -2.18 0.14 -11.46
CA GLY A 109 -3.00 0.92 -12.37
C GLY A 109 -3.05 2.41 -12.00
N GLU A 110 -3.98 3.11 -12.67
CA GLU A 110 -4.28 4.51 -12.41
C GLU A 110 -4.76 4.72 -10.97
N GLU A 111 -4.46 5.90 -10.43
CA GLU A 111 -5.03 6.37 -9.19
C GLU A 111 -6.51 6.70 -9.38
N LYS A 112 -7.29 6.33 -8.38
CA LYS A 112 -8.72 6.62 -8.29
C LYS A 112 -9.03 7.20 -6.92
N THR A 113 -10.20 7.78 -6.81
CA THR A 113 -10.64 8.49 -5.60
C THR A 113 -12.00 7.97 -5.14
N ILE A 114 -12.19 7.91 -3.83
CA ILE A 114 -13.47 7.73 -3.15
C ILE A 114 -13.74 9.03 -2.41
N GLU A 115 -14.72 9.79 -2.90
CA GLU A 115 -15.12 11.04 -2.25
C GLU A 115 -15.90 10.76 -0.96
N THR A 116 -15.74 11.67 0.00
CA THR A 116 -16.42 11.62 1.29
C THR A 116 -16.98 13.00 1.63
N ALA A 117 -17.89 13.07 2.60
CA ALA A 117 -18.52 14.33 2.98
C ALA A 117 -17.60 15.27 3.79
N TYR A 118 -16.53 14.73 4.41
CA TYR A 118 -15.66 15.43 5.33
C TYR A 118 -14.22 14.98 5.15
N ASN A 119 -13.25 15.75 5.66
CA ASN A 119 -11.85 15.38 5.57
C ASN A 119 -11.57 14.03 6.23
N THR A 120 -10.69 13.25 5.60
CA THR A 120 -10.39 11.87 5.98
C THR A 120 -8.97 11.69 6.45
N THR A 121 -8.72 10.65 7.24
CA THR A 121 -7.39 10.09 7.56
C THR A 121 -7.60 8.59 7.84
N TYR A 122 -6.57 7.78 7.61
CA TYR A 122 -6.56 6.34 7.91
C TYR A 122 -7.60 5.53 7.14
N PRO A 123 -7.38 5.26 5.85
CA PRO A 123 -8.14 4.20 5.20
C PRO A 123 -7.87 2.88 5.92
N SER A 124 -8.94 2.18 6.30
CA SER A 124 -8.90 0.82 6.85
C SER A 124 -10.00 0.02 6.15
N PRO A 125 -9.66 -0.79 5.13
CA PRO A 125 -10.61 -1.57 4.35
C PRO A 125 -11.19 -2.79 5.10
#